data_AF-A0AAW9R0I5-F1
#
_entry.id   AF-A0AAW9R0I5-F1
#
_cell.length_a   1.000
_cell.length_b   1.000
_cell.length_c   1.000
_cell.angle_alpha   90.00
_cell.angle_beta   90.00
_cell.angle_gamma   90.00
#
_symmetry.space_group_name_H-M   'P 1'
#
loop_
_entity.id
_entity.type
_entity.pdbx_description
1 polymer ?
#
loop_
_entity_poly.entity_id
_entity_poly.type
_entity_poly.pdbx_seq_one_letter_code
_entity_poly.pdbx_strand_id
1 'polypeptide(L)' 'ARENYRQALAIYVEFGDRFSQASTYHQLGIVAQELREFEEARENYRQALAIFVEFGDRFSQASTYHQLGI' A
#
# COMPACT_ATOMS: atom_id res chain seq x y z
N ALA A 1 1.21 -14.58 -1.37
CA ALA A 1 0.64 -13.27 -1.00
C ALA A 1 1.03 -12.18 -2.01
N ARG A 2 2.33 -11.85 -2.17
CA ARG A 2 2.84 -10.80 -3.07
C ARG A 2 2.26 -10.83 -4.49
N GLU A 3 2.29 -12.00 -5.15
CA GLU A 3 1.82 -12.11 -6.53
C GLU A 3 0.31 -11.85 -6.68
N ASN A 4 -0.51 -12.40 -5.78
CA ASN A 4 -1.95 -12.14 -5.79
C ASN A 4 -2.26 -10.65 -5.58
N TYR A 5 -1.52 -9.96 -4.70
CA TYR A 5 -1.66 -8.52 -4.52
C TYR A 5 -1.21 -7.72 -5.74
N ARG A 6 -0.14 -8.13 -6.44
CA ARG A 6 0.28 -7.50 -7.70
C ARG A 6 -0.77 -7.66 -8.79
N GLN A 7 -1.36 -8.84 -8.91
CA GLN A 7 -2.43 -9.08 -9.87
C GLN A 7 -3.68 -8.23 -9.54
N ALA A 8 -4.08 -8.17 -8.26
CA ALA A 8 -5.16 -7.29 -7.83
C ALA A 8 -4.86 -5.81 -8.11
N LEU A 9 -3.63 -5.36 -7.82
CA LEU A 9 -3.19 -3.99 -8.10
C LEU A 9 -3.29 -3.65 -9.58
N ALA A 10 -2.84 -4.56 -10.46
CA ALA A 10 -2.93 -4.36 -11.91
C ALA A 10 -4.38 -4.17 -12.37
N ILE A 11 -5.31 -4.97 -11.84
CA ILE A 11 -6.75 -4.84 -12.13
C ILE A 11 -7.28 -3.49 -11.60
N TYR A 12 -6.97 -3.11 -10.37
CA TYR A 12 -7.42 -1.82 -9.83
C TYR A 12 -6.83 -0.62 -10.59
N VAL A 13 -5.62 -0.75 -11.14
CA VAL A 13 -5.02 0.26 -12.04
C VAL A 13 -5.79 0.32 -13.36
N GLU A 14 -6.09 -0.81 -13.97
CA GLU A 14 -6.86 -0.91 -15.22
C GLU A 14 -8.24 -0.25 -15.11
N PHE A 15 -8.95 -0.49 -14.00
CA PHE A 15 -10.27 0.08 -13.75
C PHE A 15 -10.25 1.47 -13.09
N GLY A 16 -9.07 2.00 -12.76
CA GLY A 16 -8.92 3.31 -12.11
C GLY A 16 -9.47 3.37 -10.66
N ASP A 17 -9.63 2.23 -9.99
CA ASP A 17 -10.05 2.19 -8.58
C ASP A 17 -8.86 2.52 -7.66
N ARG A 18 -8.62 3.82 -7.50
CA ARG A 18 -7.47 4.33 -6.74
C ARG A 18 -7.53 3.96 -5.26
N PHE A 19 -8.71 3.95 -4.64
CA PHE A 19 -8.81 3.63 -3.22
C PHE A 19 -8.42 2.17 -2.94
N SER A 20 -8.84 1.24 -3.79
CA SER A 20 -8.42 -0.16 -3.70
C SER A 20 -6.92 -0.35 -4.03
N GLN A 21 -6.34 0.46 -4.93
CA GLN A 21 -4.88 0.49 -5.14
C GLN A 21 -4.14 0.85 -3.83
N ALA A 22 -4.59 1.85 -3.09
CA ALA A 22 -3.97 2.27 -1.82
C ALA A 22 -3.91 1.13 -0.80
N SER A 23 -5.04 0.44 -0.62
CA SER A 23 -5.13 -0.72 0.29
C SER A 23 -4.21 -1.85 -0.18
N THR A 24 -4.12 -2.08 -1.49
CA THR A 24 -3.25 -3.12 -2.06
C THR A 24 -1.77 -2.80 -1.89
N TYR A 25 -1.38 -1.54 -2.11
CA TYR A 25 -0.02 -1.07 -1.81
C TYR A 25 0.32 -1.25 -0.33
N HIS A 26 -0.58 -0.92 0.60
CA HIS A 26 -0.33 -1.13 2.02
C HIS A 26 -0.05 -2.61 2.35
N GLN A 27 -0.82 -3.54 1.76
CA GLN A 27 -0.60 -4.97 1.95
C GLN A 27 0.69 -5.48 1.31
N LEU A 28 1.07 -4.96 0.13
CA LEU A 28 2.38 -5.24 -0.47
C LEU A 28 3.52 -4.75 0.43
N GLY A 29 3.32 -3.61 1.11
CA GLY A 29 4.24 -3.10 2.13
C GLY A 29 4.43 -4.09 3.28
N ILE A 30 3.33 -4.62 3.82
CA ILE A 30 3.39 -5.64 4.90
C ILE A 30 4.13 -6.89 4.42
N VAL A 31 3.81 -7.40 3.24
CA VAL A 31 4.46 -8.60 2.69
C VAL A 31 5.96 -8.37 2.50
N ALA A 32 6.37 -7.22 1.96
CA ALA A 32 7.79 -6.89 1.79
C ALA A 32 8.51 -6.76 3.14
N GLN A 33 7.86 -6.19 4.15
CA GLN A 33 8.39 -6.10 5.52
C GLN A 33 8.61 -7.49 6.14
N GLU A 34 7.65 -8.40 6.00
CA GLU A 34 7.78 -9.79 6.46
C GLU A 34 8.93 -10.54 5.77
N LEU A 35 9.19 -10.22 4.50
CA LEU A 35 10.33 -10.74 3.72
C LEU A 35 11.66 -10.02 4.01
N ARG A 36 11.66 -9.00 4.89
CA ARG A 36 12.81 -8.13 5.20
C ARG A 36 13.31 -7.31 4.00
N GLU A 37 12.43 -7.06 3.02
CA GLU A 37 12.65 -6.20 1.87
C GLU A 37 12.27 -4.75 2.23
N PHE A 38 12.96 -4.15 3.21
CA PHE A 38 12.54 -2.88 3.85
C PHE A 38 12.41 -1.70 2.88
N GLU A 39 13.28 -1.61 1.86
CA GLU A 39 13.22 -0.56 0.86
C GLU A 39 11.94 -0.66 0.02
N GLU A 40 11.55 -1.88 -0.38
CA GLU A 40 10.31 -2.15 -1.12
C GLU A 40 9.08 -1.92 -0.23
N ALA A 41 9.15 -2.31 1.05
CA ALA A 41 8.06 -2.05 2.00
C ALA A 41 7.78 -0.54 2.12
N ARG A 42 8.84 0.25 2.33
CA ARG A 42 8.74 1.70 2.47
C ARG A 42 8.16 2.37 1.23
N GLU A 43 8.54 1.91 0.04
CA GLU A 43 7.99 2.44 -1.20
C GLU A 43 6.50 2.14 -1.34
N ASN A 44 6.10 0.89 -1.09
CA ASN A 44 4.68 0.49 -1.10
C ASN A 44 3.86 1.30 -0.09
N TYR A 45 4.34 1.49 1.14
CA TYR A 45 3.65 2.33 2.12
C TYR A 45 3.54 3.80 1.69
N ARG A 46 4.55 4.36 1.04
CA ARG A 46 4.48 5.74 0.51
C ARG A 46 3.43 5.88 -0.58
N GLN A 47 3.35 4.92 -1.50
CA GLN A 47 2.31 4.90 -2.54
C GLN A 47 0.91 4.80 -1.92
N ALA A 48 0.72 3.90 -0.95
CA ALA A 48 -0.54 3.79 -0.20
C ALA A 48 -0.91 5.10 0.50
N LEU A 49 0.05 5.69 1.22
CA LEU A 49 -0.15 6.93 1.97
C LEU A 49 -0.55 8.10 1.06
N ALA A 50 0.12 8.26 -0.09
CA ALA A 50 -0.18 9.33 -1.04
C ALA A 50 -1.65 9.27 -1.49
N ILE A 51 -2.17 8.07 -1.75
CA ILE A 51 -3.56 7.89 -2.15
C ILE A 51 -4.51 8.07 -0.96
N PHE A 52 -4.21 7.52 0.22
CA PHE A 52 -5.06 7.76 1.40
C PHE A 52 -5.13 9.24 1.79
N VAL A 53 -4.08 10.03 1.52
CA VAL A 53 -4.10 11.49 1.66
C VAL A 53 -5.04 12.13 0.66
N GLU A 54 -5.01 11.72 -0.60
CA GLU A 54 -5.93 12.23 -1.62
C GLU A 54 -7.40 12.01 -1.26
N PHE A 55 -7.74 10.84 -0.73
CA PHE A 55 -9.11 10.50 -0.30
C PHE A 55 -9.48 11.02 1.09
N GLY A 56 -8.54 11.63 1.83
CA GLY A 56 -8.77 12.11 3.19
C GLY A 56 -9.02 10.98 4.22
N ASP A 57 -8.64 9.74 3.93
CA ASP A 57 -8.79 8.61 4.85
C ASP A 57 -7.74 8.65 5.96
N ARG A 58 -8.07 9.40 7.02
CA ARG A 58 -7.17 9.62 8.16
C ARG A 58 -6.88 8.35 8.95
N PHE A 59 -7.78 7.36 8.94
CA PHE A 59 -7.56 6.10 9.65
C PHE A 59 -6.47 5.29 8.97
N SER A 60 -6.58 5.10 7.65
CA SER A 60 -5.58 4.38 6.86
C SER A 60 -4.25 5.13 6.77
N GLN A 61 -4.28 6.47 6.78
CA GLN A 61 -3.07 7.29 6.92
C GLN A 61 -2.34 7.00 8.24
N ALA A 62 -3.04 7.00 9.38
CA ALA A 62 -2.42 6.74 10.68
C ALA A 62 -1.78 5.35 10.76
N SER A 63 -2.48 4.33 10.24
CA SER A 63 -1.93 2.97 10.13
C SER A 63 -0.67 2.92 9.27
N THR A 64 -0.69 3.60 8.12
CA THR A 64 0.46 3.62 7.19
C THR A 64 1.64 4.40 7.77
N TYR A 65 1.41 5.51 8.48
CA TYR A 65 2.46 6.22 9.21
C TYR A 65 3.09 5.38 10.32
N HIS A 66 2.29 4.57 11.03
CA HIS A 66 2.83 3.66 12.03
C HIS A 66 3.81 2.65 11.42
N GLN A 67 3.45 2.04 10.28
CA GLN A 67 4.33 1.10 9.59
C GLN A 67 5.60 1.77 9.04
N LEU A 68 5.51 3.01 8.58
CA LEU A 68 6.68 3.78 8.14
C LEU A 68 7.61 4.24 9.28
N GLY A 69 7.13 4.20 10.53
CA GLY A 69 7.89 4.60 11.71
C GLY A 69 8.59 3.44 12.44
N ILE A 70 8.34 2.20 12.03
CA ILE A 70 9.02 0.98 12.53
C ILE A 70 10.28 0.74 11.71
#